data_AF-A0A914LGQ2-F1
#
_entry.id   AF-A0A914LGQ2-F1
#
_cell.length_a   1.000
_cell.length_b   1.000
_cell.length_c   1.000
_cell.angle_alpha   90.00
_cell.angle_beta   90.00
_cell.angle_gamma   90.00
#
_symmetry.space_group_name_H-M   'P 1'
#
loop_
_entity.id
_entity.type
_entity.pdbx_description
1 polymer ?
#
loop_
_entity_poly.entity_id
_entity_poly.type
_entity_poly.pdbx_seq_one_letter_code
_entity_poly.pdbx_strand_id
1 'polypeptide(L)'
;MASKSTTPAIIISSLFFVFLIHSILIFSQVNAQKAHPKDVETTINKNFLNIEFKRKFGNLKEGCFPRPKGVGCRCTEKDENGYDREKIFETEAECRVENTSGSRKKRRVAEQKTKEADIPTATREKTKTANNNNNRGDPVERARQNYAAVIKELKNKFAGLREGCYPRPKGCLCVVGKDATGREITSRRMKDSECKCAPGERSKECPAQGA
;
A
#
# COMPACT_ATOMS: atom_id res chain seq x y z
N MET A 1 52.08 70.00 30.16
CA MET A 1 52.30 68.92 29.16
C MET A 1 50.97 68.22 28.93
N ALA A 2 50.48 68.24 27.69
CA ALA A 2 49.14 67.79 27.33
C ALA A 2 49.08 66.25 27.23
N SER A 3 48.03 65.65 27.80
CA SER A 3 47.59 64.30 27.44
C SER A 3 46.07 64.35 27.28
N LYS A 4 45.61 64.34 26.02
CA LYS A 4 44.19 64.16 25.69
C LYS A 4 43.96 62.66 25.60
N SER A 5 43.19 62.11 26.55
CA SER A 5 42.78 60.71 26.54
C SER A 5 41.70 60.50 25.49
N THR A 6 41.96 59.54 24.61
CA THR A 6 41.06 59.14 23.53
C THR A 6 39.96 58.24 24.10
N THR A 7 38.73 58.58 23.75
CA THR A 7 37.44 58.03 24.21
C THR A 7 37.24 56.52 23.99
N PRO A 8 36.60 55.78 24.93
CA PRO A 8 36.37 54.32 24.85
C PRO A 8 35.19 53.86 23.96
N ALA A 9 34.43 54.77 23.33
CA ALA A 9 33.19 54.42 22.64
C ALA A 9 33.37 53.65 21.31
N ILE A 10 34.54 53.73 20.67
CA ILE A 10 34.77 53.11 19.34
C ILE A 10 35.04 51.59 19.45
N ILE A 11 35.56 51.13 20.59
CA ILE A 11 35.98 49.72 20.77
C ILE A 11 34.77 48.80 20.98
N ILE A 12 33.68 49.30 21.56
CA ILE A 12 32.48 48.50 21.82
C ILE A 12 31.71 48.22 20.51
N SER A 13 31.70 49.19 19.58
CA SER A 13 31.04 49.04 18.27
C SER A 13 31.74 48.00 17.38
N SER A 14 33.08 47.93 17.41
CA SER A 14 33.83 46.96 16.59
C SER A 14 33.66 45.53 17.07
N LEU A 15 33.57 45.31 18.39
CA LEU A 15 33.36 43.98 18.95
C LEU A 15 31.96 43.43 18.63
N PHE A 16 30.92 44.26 18.65
CA PHE A 16 29.56 43.83 18.25
C PHE A 16 29.47 43.43 16.78
N PHE A 17 30.15 44.14 15.88
CA PHE A 17 30.21 43.78 14.47
C PHE A 17 30.94 42.45 14.24
N VAL A 18 32.05 42.20 14.95
CA VAL A 18 32.78 40.93 14.85
C VAL A 18 31.95 39.75 15.38
N PHE A 19 31.20 39.95 16.47
CA PHE A 19 30.29 38.93 17.01
C PHE A 19 29.13 38.64 16.05
N LEU A 20 28.50 39.66 15.46
CA LEU A 20 27.43 39.48 14.47
C LEU A 20 27.92 38.73 13.22
N ILE A 21 29.10 39.07 12.71
CA ILE A 21 29.69 38.38 11.55
C ILE A 21 30.02 36.92 11.88
N HIS A 22 30.58 36.64 13.07
CA HIS A 22 30.81 35.27 13.53
C HIS A 22 29.52 34.48 13.71
N SER A 23 28.47 35.09 14.27
CA SER A 23 27.16 34.44 14.42
C SER A 23 26.54 34.09 13.07
N ILE A 24 26.65 34.98 12.07
CA ILE A 24 26.14 34.73 10.71
C ILE A 24 26.93 33.61 10.01
N LEU A 25 28.26 33.57 10.17
CA LEU A 25 29.11 32.50 9.62
C LEU A 25 28.82 31.13 10.27
N ILE A 26 28.60 31.09 11.58
CA ILE A 26 28.24 29.85 12.29
C ILE A 26 26.87 29.33 11.83
N PHE A 27 25.89 30.20 11.59
CA PHE A 27 24.55 29.79 11.16
C PHE A 27 24.52 29.17 9.74
N SER A 28 25.44 29.55 8.87
CA SER A 28 25.51 29.02 7.50
C SER A 28 25.99 27.57 7.42
N GLN A 29 26.81 27.11 8.38
CA GLN A 29 27.38 25.75 8.39
C GLN A 29 26.39 24.67 8.87
N VAL A 30 25.27 25.04 9.51
CA VAL A 30 24.33 24.09 10.13
C VAL A 30 23.26 23.58 9.16
N ASN A 31 23.06 24.23 8.00
CA ASN A 31 21.96 23.92 7.07
C ASN A 31 22.30 22.92 5.94
N ALA A 32 23.51 22.34 5.92
CA ALA A 32 23.99 21.55 4.77
C ALA A 32 23.90 20.02 4.92
N GLN A 33 23.35 19.46 5.99
CA GLN A 33 23.34 18.01 6.21
C GLN A 33 22.02 17.55 6.84
N LYS A 34 21.01 17.24 6.02
CA LYS A 34 19.88 16.39 6.42
C LYS A 34 19.13 15.81 5.21
N ALA A 35 19.86 15.14 4.32
CA ALA A 35 19.26 14.11 3.48
C ALA A 35 19.32 12.79 4.26
N HIS A 36 18.16 12.23 4.60
CA HIS A 36 18.05 10.96 5.33
C HIS A 36 18.55 9.80 4.44
N PRO A 37 19.39 8.89 4.95
CA PRO A 37 19.98 7.78 4.17
C PRO A 37 18.97 6.68 3.72
N LYS A 38 17.71 6.73 4.16
CA LYS A 38 16.71 5.66 3.89
C LYS A 38 16.07 5.73 2.49
N ASP A 39 16.18 6.86 1.81
CA ASP A 39 15.51 7.07 0.51
C ASP A 39 16.42 6.71 -0.70
N VAL A 40 17.73 6.60 -0.48
CA VAL A 40 18.70 6.20 -1.50
C VAL A 40 18.71 4.67 -1.69
N GLU A 41 18.63 3.92 -0.59
CA GLU A 41 18.65 2.45 -0.59
C GLU A 41 17.42 1.84 -1.31
N THR A 42 16.23 2.43 -1.12
CA THR A 42 15.00 1.97 -1.77
C THR A 42 14.98 2.18 -3.29
N THR A 43 15.70 3.18 -3.81
CA THR A 43 15.77 3.43 -5.25
C THR A 43 16.74 2.46 -5.94
N ILE A 44 17.86 2.14 -5.29
CA ILE A 44 18.84 1.15 -5.78
C ILE A 44 18.25 -0.26 -5.78
N ASN A 45 17.57 -0.65 -4.69
CA ASN A 45 16.94 -1.97 -4.58
C ASN A 45 15.81 -2.16 -5.60
N LYS A 46 15.01 -1.11 -5.88
CA LYS A 46 13.99 -1.16 -6.94
C LYS A 46 14.59 -1.39 -8.32
N ASN A 47 15.72 -0.75 -8.64
CA ASN A 47 16.39 -0.93 -9.93
C ASN A 47 16.96 -2.34 -10.09
N PHE A 48 17.59 -2.89 -9.05
CA PHE A 48 18.10 -4.25 -9.05
C PHE A 48 16.98 -5.28 -9.24
N LEU A 49 15.90 -5.17 -8.46
CA LEU A 49 14.73 -6.05 -8.58
C LEU A 49 14.05 -5.94 -9.95
N ASN A 50 13.99 -4.74 -10.54
CA ASN A 50 13.44 -4.55 -11.87
C ASN A 50 14.29 -5.21 -12.96
N ILE A 51 15.63 -5.19 -12.83
CA ILE A 51 16.55 -5.88 -13.74
C ILE A 51 16.38 -7.40 -13.59
N GLU A 52 16.35 -7.90 -12.37
CA GLU A 52 16.18 -9.32 -12.08
C GLU A 52 14.83 -9.84 -12.58
N PHE A 53 13.76 -9.07 -12.38
CA PHE A 53 12.42 -9.40 -12.86
C PHE A 53 12.36 -9.43 -14.39
N LYS A 54 12.94 -8.44 -15.08
CA LYS A 54 13.03 -8.46 -16.54
C LYS A 54 13.85 -9.63 -17.07
N ARG A 55 14.92 -10.03 -16.37
CA ARG A 55 15.73 -11.19 -16.76
C ARG A 55 14.96 -12.51 -16.63
N LYS A 56 14.18 -12.66 -15.57
CA LYS A 56 13.42 -13.90 -15.28
C LYS A 56 12.07 -13.98 -15.99
N PHE A 57 11.43 -12.85 -16.27
CA PHE A 57 10.04 -12.81 -16.72
C PHE A 57 9.82 -11.98 -18.00
N GLY A 58 10.81 -11.21 -18.46
CA GLY A 58 10.60 -10.20 -19.50
C GLY A 58 10.25 -10.74 -20.88
N ASN A 59 10.69 -11.96 -21.22
CA ASN A 59 10.56 -12.53 -22.56
C ASN A 59 9.79 -13.85 -22.60
N LEU A 60 9.02 -14.18 -21.55
CA LEU A 60 8.24 -15.43 -21.54
C LEU A 60 7.03 -15.32 -22.47
N LYS A 61 6.69 -16.44 -23.12
CA LYS A 61 5.47 -16.58 -23.92
C LYS A 61 4.22 -16.37 -23.05
N GLU A 62 3.16 -15.83 -23.64
CA GLU A 62 1.91 -15.55 -22.93
C GLU A 62 1.33 -16.85 -22.35
N GLY A 63 0.96 -16.83 -21.07
CA GLY A 63 0.51 -18.03 -20.35
C GLY A 63 1.63 -18.91 -19.80
N CYS A 64 2.91 -18.54 -19.94
CA CYS A 64 4.06 -19.31 -19.46
C CYS A 64 4.67 -18.78 -18.16
N PHE A 65 4.97 -19.70 -17.23
CA PHE A 65 5.56 -19.41 -15.92
C PHE A 65 6.81 -20.27 -15.67
N PRO A 66 7.92 -19.69 -15.18
CA PRO A 66 9.16 -20.41 -14.95
C PRO A 66 9.02 -21.38 -13.77
N ARG A 67 9.69 -22.53 -13.84
CA ARG A 67 9.65 -23.54 -12.76
C ARG A 67 10.59 -23.16 -11.61
N PRO A 68 10.26 -23.55 -10.36
CA PRO A 68 11.09 -23.23 -9.18
C PRO A 68 12.50 -23.85 -9.24
N LYS A 69 12.70 -24.94 -10.00
CA LYS A 69 14.01 -25.57 -10.21
C LYS A 69 14.87 -24.86 -11.27
N GLY A 70 14.40 -23.75 -11.85
CA GLY A 70 15.13 -22.95 -12.84
C GLY A 70 15.24 -23.55 -14.24
N VAL A 71 14.80 -24.80 -14.44
CA VAL A 71 14.86 -25.51 -15.72
C VAL A 71 13.45 -25.60 -16.32
N GLY A 72 13.23 -24.90 -17.42
CA GLY A 72 11.97 -24.91 -18.19
C GLY A 72 10.82 -24.06 -17.61
N CYS A 73 9.64 -24.19 -18.21
CA CYS A 73 8.43 -23.45 -17.84
C CYS A 73 7.17 -24.29 -17.98
N ARG A 74 6.09 -23.84 -17.33
CA ARG A 74 4.73 -24.34 -17.52
C ARG A 74 3.94 -23.30 -18.29
N CYS A 75 3.38 -23.68 -19.43
CA CYS A 75 2.60 -22.82 -20.30
C CYS A 75 1.14 -23.27 -20.36
N THR A 76 0.21 -22.33 -20.25
CA THR A 76 -1.21 -22.55 -20.51
C THR A 76 -1.51 -22.11 -21.94
N GLU A 77 -1.77 -23.07 -22.81
CA GLU A 77 -2.13 -22.85 -24.22
C GLU A 77 -3.59 -23.25 -24.46
N LYS A 78 -4.25 -22.64 -25.44
CA LYS A 78 -5.63 -22.97 -25.80
C LYS A 78 -5.67 -24.04 -26.88
N ASP A 79 -6.50 -25.04 -26.68
CA ASP A 79 -6.80 -26.05 -27.69
C ASP A 79 -7.72 -25.54 -28.80
N GLU A 80 -7.92 -26.36 -29.82
CA GLU A 80 -8.85 -26.13 -30.94
C GLU A 80 -10.28 -25.80 -30.48
N ASN A 81 -10.69 -26.31 -29.31
CA ASN A 81 -12.00 -26.09 -28.71
C ASN A 81 -12.02 -24.90 -27.72
N GLY A 82 -10.91 -24.18 -27.56
CA GLY A 82 -10.79 -23.02 -26.70
C GLY A 82 -10.59 -23.30 -25.21
N TYR A 83 -10.36 -24.57 -24.83
CA TYR A 83 -10.02 -24.96 -23.45
C TYR A 83 -8.54 -24.75 -23.17
N ASP A 84 -8.24 -24.35 -21.93
CA ASP A 84 -6.88 -24.13 -21.46
C ASP A 84 -6.22 -25.48 -21.10
N ARG A 85 -5.13 -25.82 -21.78
CA ARG A 85 -4.28 -26.99 -21.47
C ARG A 85 -2.88 -26.57 -21.04
N GLU A 86 -2.38 -27.25 -20.01
CA GLU A 86 -1.04 -27.03 -19.48
C GLU A 86 0.00 -27.87 -20.23
N LYS A 87 1.01 -27.22 -20.79
CA LYS A 87 2.18 -27.85 -21.41
C LYS A 87 3.43 -27.51 -20.59
N ILE A 88 4.23 -28.53 -20.31
CA ILE A 88 5.48 -28.38 -19.57
C ILE A 88 6.63 -28.47 -20.56
N PHE A 89 7.45 -27.43 -20.58
CA PHE A 89 8.68 -27.37 -21.36
C PHE A 89 9.86 -27.53 -20.43
N GLU A 90 10.87 -28.29 -20.85
CA GLU A 90 12.08 -28.54 -20.07
C GLU A 90 13.19 -27.53 -20.40
N THR A 91 13.15 -26.90 -21.58
CA THR A 91 14.14 -25.93 -22.02
C THR A 91 13.66 -24.49 -21.79
N GLU A 92 14.58 -23.57 -21.50
CA GLU A 92 14.26 -22.15 -21.34
C GLU A 92 13.97 -21.45 -22.69
N ALA A 93 14.46 -22.01 -23.79
CA ALA A 93 14.27 -21.46 -25.14
C ALA A 93 12.80 -21.55 -25.59
N GLU A 94 12.15 -22.69 -25.34
CA GLU A 94 10.73 -22.92 -25.68
C GLU A 94 9.77 -22.04 -24.88
N CYS A 95 10.24 -21.54 -23.75
CA CYS A 95 9.50 -20.64 -22.87
C CYS A 95 9.52 -19.19 -23.34
N ARG A 96 10.44 -18.84 -24.24
CA ARG A 96 10.69 -17.47 -24.66
C ARG A 96 10.12 -17.22 -26.04
N VAL A 97 9.52 -16.05 -26.22
CA VAL A 97 9.19 -15.58 -27.57
C VAL A 97 10.48 -15.14 -28.24
N GLU A 98 10.87 -15.79 -29.33
CA GLU A 98 11.87 -15.23 -30.23
C GLU A 98 11.33 -13.88 -30.68
N ASN A 99 12.13 -12.82 -30.53
CA ASN A 99 11.78 -11.47 -30.94
C ASN A 99 11.74 -11.35 -32.48
N THR A 100 10.97 -12.20 -33.16
CA THR A 100 10.43 -11.84 -34.45
C THR A 100 9.40 -10.76 -34.17
N SER A 101 9.57 -9.63 -34.85
CA SER A 101 8.76 -8.42 -34.79
C SER A 101 7.32 -8.67 -35.25
N GLY A 102 6.59 -9.49 -34.51
CA GLY A 102 5.16 -9.68 -34.62
C GLY A 102 4.46 -8.48 -34.01
N SER A 103 4.21 -7.48 -34.86
CA SER A 103 3.20 -6.43 -34.71
C SER A 103 2.49 -6.43 -33.36
N ARG A 104 2.98 -5.58 -32.44
CA ARG A 104 2.27 -5.18 -31.24
C ARG A 104 0.98 -4.48 -31.69
N LYS A 105 -0.06 -5.25 -32.05
CA LYS A 105 -1.42 -4.71 -32.19
C LYS A 105 -1.77 -4.24 -30.80
N LYS A 106 -1.55 -2.94 -30.57
CA LYS A 106 -2.11 -2.19 -29.47
C LYS A 106 -3.61 -2.49 -29.54
N ARG A 107 -4.10 -3.43 -28.70
CA ARG A 107 -5.53 -3.59 -28.48
C ARG A 107 -5.98 -2.22 -27.96
N ARG A 108 -6.50 -1.39 -28.86
CA ARG A 108 -7.41 -0.32 -28.47
C ARG A 108 -8.49 -1.05 -27.69
N VAL A 109 -8.61 -0.72 -26.41
CA VAL A 109 -9.83 -1.04 -25.67
C VAL A 109 -10.92 -0.34 -26.48
N ALA A 110 -11.67 -1.11 -27.26
CA ALA A 110 -12.88 -0.64 -27.88
C ALA A 110 -13.83 -0.34 -26.72
N GLU A 111 -14.12 0.93 -26.54
CA GLU A 111 -15.20 1.44 -25.72
C GLU A 111 -16.49 0.74 -26.16
N GLN A 112 -16.89 -0.29 -25.41
CA GLN A 112 -18.20 -0.88 -25.56
C GLN A 112 -19.22 0.14 -25.06
N LYS A 113 -19.75 0.93 -25.99
CA LYS A 113 -21.08 1.52 -25.86
C LYS A 113 -22.08 0.38 -25.80
N THR A 114 -22.39 -0.10 -24.60
CA THR A 114 -23.61 -0.87 -24.38
C THR A 114 -24.78 0.09 -24.52
N LYS A 115 -25.59 -0.17 -25.54
CA LYS A 115 -26.85 0.53 -25.77
C LYS A 115 -27.81 0.17 -24.65
N GLU A 116 -28.34 1.23 -24.07
CA GLU A 116 -29.37 1.28 -23.05
C GLU A 116 -30.68 0.71 -23.61
N ALA A 117 -31.21 -0.31 -22.95
CA ALA A 117 -32.57 -0.81 -23.14
C ALA A 117 -33.09 -1.30 -21.77
N ASP A 118 -33.85 -0.40 -21.15
CA ASP A 118 -35.05 -0.53 -20.31
C ASP A 118 -35.18 -1.58 -19.18
N ILE A 119 -35.72 -1.06 -18.05
CA ILE A 119 -36.60 -1.67 -17.00
C ILE A 119 -36.01 -1.68 -15.57
N PRO A 120 -36.72 -1.21 -14.51
CA PRO A 120 -37.31 0.10 -14.29
C PRO A 120 -36.82 0.75 -12.96
N THR A 121 -37.14 2.03 -12.82
CA THR A 121 -36.79 2.96 -11.74
C THR A 121 -37.33 2.52 -10.37
N ALA A 122 -36.43 2.17 -9.43
CA ALA A 122 -36.70 2.31 -8.00
C ALA A 122 -35.94 3.55 -7.51
N THR A 123 -36.70 4.55 -7.08
CA THR A 123 -36.30 5.88 -6.62
C THR A 123 -35.10 5.87 -5.67
N ARG A 124 -33.91 6.13 -6.21
CA ARG A 124 -32.81 6.69 -5.43
C ARG A 124 -32.97 8.19 -5.47
N GLU A 125 -33.58 8.75 -4.42
CA GLU A 125 -33.55 10.18 -4.16
C GLU A 125 -32.11 10.68 -4.26
N LYS A 126 -31.85 11.41 -5.33
CA LYS A 126 -30.58 12.04 -5.61
C LYS A 126 -30.62 13.37 -4.89
N THR A 127 -30.16 13.41 -3.64
CA THR A 127 -29.79 14.67 -3.00
C THR A 127 -28.68 15.29 -3.82
N LYS A 128 -29.07 16.25 -4.67
CA LYS A 128 -28.16 17.13 -5.40
C LYS A 128 -27.51 18.05 -4.37
N THR A 129 -26.36 17.65 -3.83
CA THR A 129 -25.48 18.62 -3.19
C THR A 129 -24.80 19.40 -4.29
N ALA A 130 -25.18 20.67 -4.42
CA ALA A 130 -24.58 21.63 -5.33
C ALA A 130 -23.06 21.67 -5.11
N ASN A 131 -22.30 21.48 -6.19
CA ASN A 131 -20.86 21.45 -6.18
C ASN A 131 -20.34 22.89 -6.12
N ASN A 132 -20.23 23.45 -4.90
CA ASN A 132 -19.59 24.74 -4.69
C ASN A 132 -18.07 24.52 -4.61
N ASN A 133 -17.37 24.86 -5.70
CA ASN A 133 -15.93 24.62 -5.92
C ASN A 133 -15.01 25.55 -5.10
N ASN A 134 -15.28 25.70 -3.79
CA ASN A 134 -14.48 26.57 -2.92
C ASN A 134 -13.84 25.84 -1.74
N ASN A 135 -13.45 24.56 -1.90
CA ASN A 135 -12.58 23.90 -0.92
C ASN A 135 -11.67 22.87 -1.58
N ARG A 136 -10.57 23.34 -2.20
CA ARG A 136 -9.37 22.51 -2.42
C ARG A 136 -8.67 22.31 -1.07
N GLY A 137 -9.32 21.60 -0.16
CA GLY A 137 -8.69 21.16 1.09
C GLY A 137 -7.42 20.37 0.79
N ASP A 138 -6.43 20.47 1.68
CA ASP A 138 -5.15 19.78 1.61
C ASP A 138 -5.36 18.29 1.25
N PRO A 139 -4.74 17.77 0.16
CA PRO A 139 -4.80 16.36 -0.21
C PRO A 139 -4.49 15.41 0.95
N VAL A 140 -3.62 15.81 1.88
CA VAL A 140 -3.26 15.03 3.06
C VAL A 140 -4.44 14.90 4.02
N GLU A 141 -5.18 15.98 4.26
CA GLU A 141 -6.31 15.97 5.18
C GLU A 141 -7.48 15.16 4.62
N ARG A 142 -7.73 15.26 3.30
CA ARG A 142 -8.72 14.41 2.63
C ARG A 142 -8.37 12.93 2.73
N ALA A 143 -7.09 12.56 2.56
CA ALA A 143 -6.64 11.19 2.69
C ALA A 143 -6.86 10.65 4.13
N ARG A 144 -6.59 11.48 5.14
CA ARG A 144 -6.85 11.13 6.55
C ARG A 144 -8.33 10.90 6.82
N GLN A 145 -9.21 11.77 6.31
CA GLN A 145 -10.66 11.63 6.48
C GLN A 145 -11.19 10.37 5.79
N ASN A 146 -10.74 10.10 4.56
CA ASN A 146 -11.10 8.88 3.84
C ASN A 146 -10.64 7.62 4.59
N TYR A 147 -9.41 7.63 5.11
CA TYR A 147 -8.90 6.54 5.92
C TYR A 147 -9.72 6.35 7.21
N ALA A 148 -10.01 7.44 7.93
CA ALA A 148 -10.83 7.40 9.13
C ALA A 148 -12.24 6.86 8.87
N ALA A 149 -12.85 7.21 7.74
CA ALA A 149 -14.15 6.69 7.33
C ALA A 149 -14.11 5.17 7.10
N VAL A 150 -13.09 4.66 6.41
CA VAL A 150 -12.90 3.22 6.19
C VAL A 150 -12.66 2.50 7.53
N ILE A 151 -11.84 3.06 8.43
CA ILE A 151 -11.62 2.47 9.75
C ILE A 151 -12.92 2.43 10.56
N LYS A 152 -13.76 3.46 10.49
CA LYS A 152 -15.09 3.47 11.12
C LYS A 152 -15.99 2.38 10.54
N GLU A 153 -16.01 2.23 9.22
CA GLU A 153 -16.77 1.17 8.55
C GLU A 153 -16.32 -0.22 8.99
N LEU A 154 -15.02 -0.45 9.04
CA LEU A 154 -14.45 -1.73 9.49
C LEU A 154 -14.79 -1.98 10.97
N LYS A 155 -14.60 -1.00 11.85
CA LYS A 155 -14.97 -1.13 13.28
C LYS A 155 -16.44 -1.51 13.46
N ASN A 156 -17.34 -0.94 12.66
CA ASN A 156 -18.75 -1.27 12.72
C ASN A 156 -19.04 -2.69 12.20
N LYS A 157 -18.40 -3.12 11.11
CA LYS A 157 -18.59 -4.47 10.54
C LYS A 157 -18.07 -5.57 11.46
N PHE A 158 -17.01 -5.28 12.22
CA PHE A 158 -16.38 -6.23 13.14
C PHE A 158 -16.70 -5.95 14.61
N ALA A 159 -17.70 -5.09 14.88
CA ALA A 159 -18.11 -4.77 16.24
C ALA A 159 -18.64 -6.02 16.97
N GLY A 160 -18.18 -6.20 18.20
CA GLY A 160 -18.57 -7.31 19.08
C GLY A 160 -18.08 -8.69 18.63
N LEU A 161 -17.25 -8.78 17.58
CA LEU A 161 -16.66 -10.05 17.15
C LEU A 161 -15.62 -10.50 18.18
N ARG A 162 -15.68 -11.79 18.56
CA ARG A 162 -14.73 -12.41 19.48
C ARG A 162 -13.30 -12.27 18.98
N GLU A 163 -12.37 -12.08 19.90
CA GLU A 163 -10.95 -12.02 19.56
C GLU A 163 -10.48 -13.35 18.99
N GLY A 164 -9.71 -13.29 17.89
CA GLY A 164 -9.26 -14.48 17.17
C GLY A 164 -10.34 -15.16 16.31
N CYS A 165 -11.54 -14.55 16.18
CA CYS A 165 -12.57 -14.99 15.24
C CYS A 165 -12.55 -14.18 13.94
N TYR A 166 -12.81 -14.86 12.82
CA TYR A 166 -12.79 -14.31 11.47
C TYR A 166 -14.13 -14.56 10.78
N PRO A 167 -14.85 -13.51 10.30
CA PRO A 167 -16.16 -13.68 9.68
C PRO A 167 -16.09 -14.46 8.37
N ARG A 168 -17.08 -15.34 8.16
CA ARG A 168 -17.25 -16.13 6.94
C ARG A 168 -18.69 -16.00 6.45
N PRO A 169 -18.99 -16.38 5.19
CA PRO A 169 -20.37 -16.39 4.69
C PRO A 169 -21.34 -17.26 5.50
N LYS A 170 -20.84 -18.28 6.23
CA LYS A 170 -21.62 -19.15 7.12
C LYS A 170 -20.93 -19.24 8.48
N GLY A 171 -21.18 -18.24 9.33
CA GLY A 171 -20.62 -18.11 10.68
C GLY A 171 -19.21 -17.54 10.71
N CYS A 172 -18.31 -18.13 11.49
CA CYS A 172 -16.93 -17.65 11.65
C CYS A 172 -15.95 -18.81 11.93
N LEU A 173 -14.67 -18.50 11.75
CA LEU A 173 -13.56 -19.37 12.14
C LEU A 173 -12.83 -18.71 13.32
N CYS A 174 -12.70 -19.41 14.44
CA CYS A 174 -12.13 -18.88 15.66
C CYS A 174 -10.90 -19.67 16.09
N VAL A 175 -9.84 -18.97 16.50
CA VAL A 175 -8.65 -19.59 17.11
C VAL A 175 -8.92 -19.79 18.60
N VAL A 176 -9.12 -21.04 19.03
CA VAL A 176 -9.49 -21.38 20.41
C VAL A 176 -8.25 -21.56 21.29
N GLY A 177 -7.12 -21.95 20.71
CA GLY A 177 -5.88 -22.18 21.44
C GLY A 177 -4.72 -22.57 20.53
N LYS A 178 -3.64 -23.05 21.14
CA LYS A 178 -2.49 -23.63 20.46
C LYS A 178 -2.28 -25.06 20.93
N ASP A 179 -1.90 -25.95 20.02
CA ASP A 179 -1.52 -27.32 20.35
C ASP A 179 -0.15 -27.36 21.04
N ALA A 180 0.26 -28.53 21.53
CA ALA A 180 1.56 -28.72 22.19
C ALA A 180 2.76 -28.39 21.27
N THR A 181 2.55 -28.36 19.95
CA THR A 181 3.55 -27.99 18.94
C THR A 181 3.50 -26.51 18.55
N GLY A 182 2.62 -25.72 19.18
CA GLY A 182 2.46 -24.29 18.94
C GLY A 182 1.58 -23.91 17.73
N ARG A 183 0.98 -24.87 17.04
CA ARG A 183 0.05 -24.61 15.93
C ARG A 183 -1.31 -24.18 16.45
N GLU A 184 -1.95 -23.28 15.73
CA GLU A 184 -3.26 -22.74 16.11
C GLU A 184 -4.36 -23.79 15.92
N ILE A 185 -5.13 -24.02 16.99
CA ILE A 185 -6.32 -24.84 16.97
C ILE A 185 -7.49 -23.94 16.59
N THR A 186 -8.09 -24.20 15.42
CA THR A 186 -9.23 -23.43 14.92
C THR A 186 -10.53 -24.21 15.11
N SER A 187 -11.60 -23.51 15.47
CA SER A 187 -12.96 -24.03 15.59
C SER A 187 -13.91 -23.22 14.73
N ARG A 188 -14.75 -23.92 13.96
CA ARG A 188 -15.74 -23.28 13.10
C ARG A 188 -17.06 -23.17 13.83
N ARG A 189 -17.58 -21.96 13.95
CA ARG A 189 -18.91 -21.67 14.50
C ARG A 189 -19.84 -21.31 13.36
N MET A 190 -21.04 -21.85 13.34
CA MET A 190 -21.96 -21.70 12.19
C MET A 190 -22.96 -20.56 12.39
N LYS A 191 -23.21 -20.13 13.63
CA LYS A 191 -24.14 -19.05 13.97
C LYS A 191 -23.38 -17.75 14.22
N ASP A 192 -23.95 -16.64 13.77
CA ASP A 192 -23.36 -15.30 13.99
C ASP A 192 -23.32 -14.92 15.48
N SER A 193 -24.27 -15.40 16.28
CA SER A 193 -24.30 -15.17 17.73
C SER A 193 -23.13 -15.82 18.47
N GLU A 194 -22.62 -16.96 17.98
CA GLU A 194 -21.47 -17.66 18.57
C GLU A 194 -20.13 -17.01 18.16
N CYS A 195 -20.17 -16.15 17.14
CA CYS A 195 -19.02 -15.38 16.67
C CYS A 195 -18.83 -14.09 17.45
N LYS A 196 -19.88 -13.61 18.12
CA LYS A 196 -19.88 -12.38 18.88
C LYS A 196 -19.85 -12.64 20.38
N CYS A 197 -19.40 -11.64 21.13
CA CYS A 197 -19.45 -11.66 22.59
C CYS A 197 -20.87 -11.35 23.06
N ALA A 198 -21.37 -12.12 24.02
CA ALA A 198 -22.64 -11.78 24.66
C ALA A 198 -22.45 -10.56 25.61
N PRO A 199 -23.50 -9.76 25.84
CA PRO A 199 -23.41 -8.60 26.73
C PRO A 199 -23.03 -9.04 28.14
N GLY A 200 -21.90 -8.55 28.64
CA GLY A 200 -21.36 -8.89 29.97
C GLY A 200 -20.56 -10.20 30.04
N GLU A 201 -20.38 -10.92 28.93
CA GLU A 201 -19.52 -12.10 28.87
C GLU A 201 -18.06 -11.69 29.00
N ARG A 202 -17.39 -12.15 30.06
CA ARG A 202 -15.94 -12.02 30.24
C ARG A 202 -15.29 -13.36 30.03
N SER A 203 -14.57 -13.51 28.92
CA SER A 203 -13.79 -14.71 28.62
C SER A 203 -12.47 -14.32 27.95
N LYS A 204 -11.57 -15.28 27.76
CA LYS A 204 -10.32 -15.04 27.03
C LYS A 204 -10.56 -14.51 25.60
N GLU A 205 -11.69 -14.87 24.99
CA GLU A 205 -12.10 -14.43 23.64
C GLU A 205 -12.95 -13.15 23.66
N CYS A 206 -13.41 -12.74 24.84
CA CYS A 206 -14.30 -11.59 25.08
C CYS A 206 -13.74 -10.73 26.22
N PRO A 207 -12.76 -9.87 25.93
CA PRO A 207 -12.29 -8.91 26.93
C PRO A 207 -13.37 -7.87 27.22
N ALA A 208 -13.37 -7.35 28.45
CA ALA A 208 -14.37 -6.40 28.95
C ALA A 208 -14.49 -5.08 28.15
N GLN A 209 -13.61 -4.84 27.17
CA GLN A 209 -13.60 -3.66 26.29
C GLN A 209 -14.28 -3.90 24.93
N GLY A 210 -14.81 -5.11 24.69
CA GLY A 210 -15.32 -5.55 23.37
C GLY A 210 -16.81 -5.86 23.29
N ALA A 211 -17.63 -5.40 24.25
CA ALA A 211 -19.10 -5.42 24.15
C ALA A 211 -19.64 -4.07 23.68
#